data_AF-B4JM20-F1
#
_entry.id   AF-B4JM20-F1
#
_cell.length_a   1.000
_cell.length_b   1.000
_cell.length_c   1.000
_cell.angle_alpha   90.00
_cell.angle_beta   90.00
_cell.angle_gamma   90.00
#
_symmetry.space_group_name_H-M   'P 1'
#
loop_
_entity.id
_entity.type
_entity.pdbx_description
1 polymer ?
#
loop_
_entity_poly.entity_id
_entity_poly.type
_entity_poly.pdbx_seq_one_letter_code
_entity_poly.pdbx_strand_id
1 'polypeptide(L)'
;MIADDMACNARNPRPGQVYNNANQHINVYGDDVEVDYRGYEVTVENFVRLLTGRTQNGTARSKKLLSDAGSNVLIYLTGHGGDGFLKFQDSEEITSQELADGIQQMWEKKRYNELFFMVDTCQAASLYEKFTSPNVLAVASSLVGEDSLSHHVDPSIGVYMIDRYTYYALEFLEKVLPFSKRTIGEFLQVCPKRVCISTVGVRKDLYRRDPHKVPITDFFGAIRPTRVSTDRINVTLAKEQSFINEVSHVQHKKQFTIVMEPQFTTKFLD
;
A
#
# COMPACT_ATOMS: atom_id res chain seq x y z
N MET A 1 7.90 2.13 -4.90
CA MET A 1 8.81 1.06 -5.33
C MET A 1 8.59 0.85 -6.81
N ILE A 2 9.59 1.03 -7.68
CA ILE A 2 9.45 0.85 -9.15
C ILE A 2 10.73 0.25 -9.74
N ALA A 3 10.62 -0.44 -10.88
CA ALA A 3 11.78 -1.02 -11.59
C ALA A 3 12.84 0.03 -11.97
N ASP A 4 12.41 1.27 -12.24
CA ASP A 4 13.27 2.44 -12.52
C ASP A 4 14.16 2.31 -13.78
N ASP A 5 13.73 1.51 -14.75
CA ASP A 5 14.49 1.21 -15.98
C ASP A 5 13.90 1.84 -17.26
N MET A 6 12.63 2.30 -17.21
CA MET A 6 11.94 2.85 -18.37
C MET A 6 12.42 4.26 -18.79
N ALA A 7 12.77 5.13 -17.84
CA ALA A 7 13.21 6.49 -18.15
C ALA A 7 14.51 6.51 -18.97
N CYS A 8 15.41 5.56 -18.73
CA CYS A 8 16.71 5.43 -19.41
C CYS A 8 16.76 4.25 -20.39
N ASN A 9 15.60 3.67 -20.73
CA ASN A 9 15.53 2.54 -21.67
C ASN A 9 15.99 2.97 -23.08
N ALA A 10 16.77 2.14 -23.77
CA ALA A 10 17.23 2.44 -25.12
C ALA A 10 16.10 2.60 -26.16
N ARG A 11 14.91 2.04 -25.86
CA ARG A 11 13.70 2.22 -26.68
C ARG A 11 12.95 3.51 -26.36
N ASN A 12 13.30 4.22 -25.29
CA ASN A 12 12.66 5.49 -24.93
C ASN A 12 13.22 6.62 -25.81
N PRO A 13 12.42 7.22 -26.71
CA PRO A 13 12.88 8.32 -27.57
C PRO A 13 13.10 9.63 -26.81
N ARG A 14 12.74 9.68 -25.51
CA ARG A 14 12.87 10.83 -24.62
C ARG A 14 13.65 10.43 -23.36
N PRO A 15 15.00 10.35 -23.44
CA PRO A 15 15.82 9.93 -22.31
C PRO A 15 15.58 10.79 -21.06
N GLY A 16 15.39 10.13 -19.92
CA GLY A 16 15.14 10.78 -18.62
C GLY A 16 13.71 11.30 -18.45
N GLN A 17 12.78 10.97 -19.34
CA GLN A 17 11.39 11.42 -19.29
C GLN A 17 10.43 10.23 -19.38
N VAL A 18 9.33 10.29 -18.64
CA VAL A 18 8.24 9.32 -18.70
C VAL A 18 6.93 10.09 -18.77
N TYR A 19 6.02 9.64 -19.62
CA TYR A 19 4.72 10.29 -19.83
C TYR A 19 3.60 9.29 -19.59
N ASN A 20 2.47 9.78 -19.09
CA ASN A 20 1.26 8.99 -18.81
C ASN A 20 0.14 9.21 -19.84
N ASN A 21 0.38 10.01 -20.88
CA ASN A 21 -0.57 10.35 -21.93
C ASN A 21 0.16 10.57 -23.25
N ALA A 22 -0.47 10.19 -24.36
CA ALA A 22 0.06 10.35 -25.73
C ALA A 22 0.42 11.80 -26.09
N ASN A 23 -0.27 12.79 -25.52
CA ASN A 23 0.01 14.21 -25.75
C ASN A 23 1.21 14.74 -24.95
N GLN A 24 1.85 13.90 -24.12
CA GLN A 24 3.08 14.23 -23.37
C GLN A 24 2.96 15.49 -22.51
N HIS A 25 1.76 15.77 -21.98
CA HIS A 25 1.49 17.01 -21.25
C HIS A 25 2.28 17.13 -19.94
N ILE A 26 2.58 16.01 -19.28
CA ILE A 26 3.25 15.98 -17.97
C ILE A 26 4.34 14.90 -17.98
N ASN A 27 5.59 15.30 -17.70
CA ASN A 27 6.66 14.36 -17.39
C ASN A 27 6.46 13.87 -15.96
N VAL A 28 6.01 12.63 -15.80
CA VAL A 28 5.77 12.01 -14.49
C VAL A 28 7.04 11.49 -13.83
N TYR A 29 8.19 11.57 -14.49
CA TYR A 29 9.51 11.22 -13.94
C TYR A 29 10.36 12.48 -13.63
N GLY A 30 9.72 13.64 -13.50
CA GLY A 30 10.42 14.89 -13.15
C GLY A 30 10.97 14.91 -11.72
N ASP A 31 11.46 16.09 -11.30
CA ASP A 31 12.12 16.30 -10.01
C ASP A 31 11.23 16.02 -8.77
N ASP A 32 9.92 15.94 -8.97
CA ASP A 32 8.92 15.76 -7.91
C ASP A 32 8.69 14.28 -7.51
N VAL A 33 9.33 13.32 -8.18
CA VAL A 33 9.17 11.89 -7.87
C VAL A 33 10.31 11.37 -7.01
N GLU A 34 9.96 10.86 -5.83
CA GLU A 34 10.87 10.14 -4.95
C GLU A 34 10.80 8.64 -5.24
N VAL A 35 11.94 8.05 -5.62
CA VAL A 35 12.06 6.61 -5.81
C VAL A 35 12.95 6.00 -4.72
N ASP A 36 12.30 5.42 -3.72
CA ASP A 36 12.98 4.78 -2.58
C ASP A 36 13.59 3.43 -2.92
N TYR A 37 12.81 2.54 -3.52
CA TYR A 37 13.25 1.20 -3.93
C TYR A 37 13.23 1.13 -5.45
N ARG A 38 14.41 0.86 -6.03
CA ARG A 38 14.71 0.87 -7.46
C ARG A 38 15.22 -0.49 -7.91
N GLY A 39 14.86 -0.90 -9.12
CA GLY A 39 15.40 -2.12 -9.75
C GLY A 39 15.37 -3.33 -8.82
N TYR A 40 16.54 -3.90 -8.54
CA TYR A 40 16.72 -5.10 -7.72
C TYR A 40 16.26 -4.95 -6.26
N GLU A 41 16.02 -3.73 -5.76
CA GLU A 41 15.45 -3.54 -4.42
C GLU A 41 13.92 -3.72 -4.39
N VAL A 42 13.27 -3.81 -5.55
CA VAL A 42 11.83 -4.03 -5.67
C VAL A 42 11.53 -5.52 -5.57
N THR A 43 11.52 -6.01 -4.33
CA THR A 43 11.23 -7.41 -3.99
C THR A 43 10.02 -7.51 -3.08
N VAL A 44 9.38 -8.68 -3.08
CA VAL A 44 8.26 -8.98 -2.16
C VAL A 44 8.73 -8.86 -0.72
N GLU A 45 9.95 -9.35 -0.42
CA GLU A 45 10.56 -9.26 0.90
C GLU A 45 10.65 -7.82 1.41
N ASN A 46 11.15 -6.90 0.58
CA ASN A 46 11.29 -5.49 0.97
C ASN A 46 9.92 -4.83 1.17
N PHE A 47 8.93 -5.15 0.32
CA PHE A 47 7.57 -4.63 0.48
C PHE A 47 6.92 -5.11 1.78
N VAL A 48 6.98 -6.41 2.09
CA VAL A 48 6.44 -6.96 3.34
C VAL A 48 7.18 -6.42 4.57
N ARG A 49 8.51 -6.23 4.49
CA ARG A 49 9.29 -5.58 5.55
C ARG A 49 8.88 -4.14 5.79
N LEU A 50 8.58 -3.40 4.71
CA LEU A 50 8.09 -2.03 4.78
C LEU A 50 6.76 -1.96 5.54
N LEU A 51 5.78 -2.80 5.16
CA LEU A 51 4.47 -2.87 5.82
C LEU A 51 4.62 -3.24 7.31
N THR A 52 5.39 -4.29 7.60
CA THR A 52 5.53 -4.82 8.96
C THR A 52 6.49 -4.02 9.85
N GLY A 53 7.20 -3.05 9.27
CA GLY A 53 8.25 -2.26 9.89
C GLY A 53 9.48 -3.04 10.34
N ARG A 54 9.75 -4.19 9.72
CA ARG A 54 10.94 -5.00 9.99
C ARG A 54 12.09 -4.52 9.12
N THR A 55 12.69 -3.40 9.49
CA THR A 55 13.85 -2.83 8.79
C THR A 55 15.16 -3.13 9.51
N GLN A 56 16.27 -3.19 8.78
CA GLN A 56 17.60 -3.39 9.37
C GLN A 56 18.10 -2.09 10.04
N ASN A 57 19.09 -2.23 10.93
CA ASN A 57 19.77 -1.07 11.50
C ASN A 57 20.47 -0.28 10.39
N GLY A 58 20.30 1.04 10.38
CA GLY A 58 20.84 1.90 9.34
C GLY A 58 20.00 2.01 8.06
N THR A 59 18.85 1.33 7.95
CA THR A 59 17.91 1.58 6.84
C THR A 59 17.52 3.06 6.81
N ALA A 60 17.61 3.68 5.63
CA ALA A 60 17.28 5.09 5.41
C ALA A 60 15.84 5.41 5.82
N ARG A 61 15.59 6.66 6.22
CA ARG A 61 14.26 7.12 6.66
C ARG A 61 13.20 6.99 5.58
N SER A 62 13.55 7.29 4.33
CA SER A 62 12.63 7.25 3.18
C SER A 62 12.20 5.81 2.84
N LYS A 63 13.08 4.83 3.11
CA LYS A 63 12.81 3.38 3.03
C LYS A 63 12.05 2.81 4.24
N LYS A 64 11.32 3.64 4.99
CA LYS A 64 10.54 3.20 6.16
C LYS A 64 9.14 3.81 6.14
N LEU A 65 8.14 2.97 6.40
CA LEU A 65 6.79 3.43 6.65
C LEU A 65 6.66 3.83 8.12
N LEU A 66 6.88 5.10 8.45
CA LEU A 66 6.83 5.64 9.82
C LEU A 66 5.39 5.96 10.28
N SER A 67 4.47 5.04 10.03
CA SER A 67 3.06 5.17 10.39
C SER A 67 2.76 4.64 11.80
N ASP A 68 1.70 5.18 12.40
CA ASP A 68 1.25 4.86 13.75
C ASP A 68 -0.28 4.70 13.82
N ALA A 69 -0.83 4.61 15.03
CA ALA A 69 -2.25 4.39 15.28
C ALA A 69 -3.15 5.55 14.81
N GLY A 70 -2.59 6.72 14.53
CA GLY A 70 -3.29 7.90 14.02
C GLY A 70 -3.11 8.12 12.52
N SER A 71 -2.30 7.30 11.85
CA SER A 71 -1.90 7.50 10.45
C SER A 71 -2.89 6.87 9.48
N ASN A 72 -3.35 7.62 8.48
CA ASN A 72 -4.04 7.04 7.33
C ASN A 72 -3.01 6.57 6.31
N VAL A 73 -3.14 5.35 5.81
CA VAL A 73 -2.18 4.73 4.88
C VAL A 73 -2.85 4.43 3.55
N LEU A 74 -2.25 4.90 2.46
CA LEU A 74 -2.60 4.51 1.09
C LEU A 74 -1.58 3.48 0.59
N ILE A 75 -2.06 2.32 0.16
CA ILE A 75 -1.27 1.34 -0.58
C ILE A 75 -1.83 1.28 -1.99
N TYR A 76 -1.01 1.65 -2.96
CA TYR A 76 -1.34 1.55 -4.38
C TYR A 76 -0.41 0.55 -5.06
N LEU A 77 -0.98 -0.49 -5.67
CA LEU A 77 -0.26 -1.50 -6.44
C LEU A 77 -0.77 -1.52 -7.87
N THR A 78 0.14 -1.56 -8.83
CA THR A 78 -0.19 -1.66 -10.26
C THR A 78 0.82 -2.56 -10.96
N GLY A 79 0.35 -3.36 -11.91
CA GLY A 79 1.20 -4.29 -12.65
C GLY A 79 0.42 -5.50 -13.16
N HIS A 80 1.15 -6.55 -13.52
CA HIS A 80 0.54 -7.82 -13.92
C HIS A 80 0.23 -8.72 -12.73
N GLY A 81 -0.83 -9.49 -12.83
CA GLY A 81 -1.35 -10.32 -11.75
C GLY A 81 -2.36 -11.33 -12.26
N GLY A 82 -2.96 -12.05 -11.34
CA GLY A 82 -3.98 -13.06 -11.61
C GLY A 82 -4.74 -13.40 -10.35
N ASP A 83 -5.42 -14.56 -10.36
CA ASP A 83 -6.21 -15.01 -9.21
C ASP A 83 -5.32 -15.25 -7.98
N GLY A 84 -5.37 -14.33 -7.03
CA GLY A 84 -4.70 -14.42 -5.75
C GLY A 84 -3.23 -13.98 -5.74
N PHE A 85 -2.71 -13.36 -6.80
CA PHE A 85 -1.31 -12.88 -6.83
C PHE A 85 -1.08 -11.65 -7.72
N LEU A 86 -0.01 -10.91 -7.42
CA LEU A 86 0.52 -9.80 -8.23
C LEU A 86 2.03 -9.98 -8.42
N LYS A 87 2.52 -9.79 -9.64
CA LYS A 87 3.93 -9.98 -9.98
C LYS A 87 4.77 -8.80 -9.50
N PHE A 88 5.88 -9.12 -8.84
CA PHE A 88 6.94 -8.19 -8.49
C PHE A 88 8.11 -8.44 -9.44
N GLN A 89 8.30 -7.50 -10.37
CA GLN A 89 9.20 -7.72 -11.52
C GLN A 89 8.78 -9.00 -12.28
N ASP A 90 9.73 -9.65 -12.96
CA ASP A 90 9.51 -10.91 -13.68
C ASP A 90 9.92 -12.15 -12.88
N SER A 91 10.28 -12.01 -11.59
CA SER A 91 10.90 -13.08 -10.80
C SER A 91 10.10 -13.53 -9.58
N GLU A 92 9.32 -12.64 -8.96
CA GLU A 92 8.61 -12.90 -7.72
C GLU A 92 7.12 -12.56 -7.85
N GLU A 93 6.30 -13.11 -6.97
CA GLU A 93 4.87 -12.82 -6.90
C GLU A 93 4.49 -12.63 -5.44
N ILE A 94 3.73 -11.57 -5.16
CA ILE A 94 3.09 -11.42 -3.85
C ILE A 94 1.69 -12.02 -3.91
N THR A 95 1.36 -12.84 -2.93
CA THR A 95 0.06 -13.51 -2.84
C THR A 95 -0.95 -12.69 -2.03
N SER A 96 -2.24 -12.96 -2.25
CA SER A 96 -3.34 -12.42 -1.43
C SER A 96 -3.19 -12.76 0.06
N GLN A 97 -2.57 -13.90 0.37
CA GLN A 97 -2.28 -14.30 1.75
C GLN A 97 -1.19 -13.42 2.37
N GLU A 98 -0.08 -13.20 1.67
CA GLU A 98 1.01 -12.37 2.18
C GLU A 98 0.58 -10.91 2.36
N LEU A 99 -0.27 -10.39 1.46
CA LEU A 99 -0.89 -9.08 1.62
C LEU A 99 -1.77 -9.02 2.87
N ALA A 100 -2.64 -10.02 3.06
CA ALA A 100 -3.52 -10.10 4.23
C ALA A 100 -2.71 -10.19 5.53
N ASP A 101 -1.69 -11.04 5.58
CA ASP A 101 -0.83 -11.22 6.75
C ASP A 101 0.02 -9.97 7.04
N GLY A 102 0.46 -9.26 6.00
CA GLY A 102 1.16 -7.98 6.10
C GLY A 102 0.28 -6.90 6.73
N ILE A 103 -0.94 -6.73 6.22
CA ILE A 103 -1.92 -5.76 6.74
C ILE A 103 -2.36 -6.13 8.16
N GLN A 104 -2.55 -7.43 8.45
CA GLN A 104 -2.87 -7.90 9.79
C GLN A 104 -1.77 -7.57 10.79
N GLN A 105 -0.50 -7.75 10.41
CA GLN A 105 0.62 -7.32 11.25
C GLN A 105 0.69 -5.81 11.42
N MET A 106 0.29 -5.01 10.42
CA MET A 106 0.17 -3.57 10.59
C MET A 106 -0.89 -3.21 11.62
N TRP A 107 -2.05 -3.88 11.59
CA TRP A 107 -3.13 -3.66 12.53
C TRP A 107 -2.73 -4.01 13.96
N GLU A 108 -2.16 -5.20 14.18
CA GLU A 108 -1.71 -5.67 15.50
C GLU A 108 -0.65 -4.76 16.12
N LYS A 109 0.24 -4.22 15.28
CA LYS A 109 1.28 -3.26 15.69
C LYS A 109 0.78 -1.81 15.73
N LYS A 110 -0.52 -1.57 15.52
CA LYS A 110 -1.15 -0.24 15.49
C LYS A 110 -0.41 0.74 14.57
N ARG A 111 -0.14 0.31 13.33
CA ARG A 111 0.58 1.09 12.31
C ARG A 111 -0.34 1.85 11.35
N TYR A 112 -1.64 1.80 11.55
CA TYR A 112 -2.58 2.64 10.82
C TYR A 112 -3.84 2.89 11.64
N ASN A 113 -4.48 4.03 11.40
CA ASN A 113 -5.85 4.36 11.78
C ASN A 113 -6.84 3.80 10.76
N GLU A 114 -6.65 4.18 9.50
CA GLU A 114 -7.40 3.71 8.33
C GLU A 114 -6.44 3.36 7.19
N LEU A 115 -6.78 2.35 6.42
CA LEU A 115 -5.99 1.89 5.27
C LEU A 115 -6.86 1.90 4.01
N PHE A 116 -6.39 2.57 2.97
CA PHE A 116 -6.97 2.50 1.63
C PHE A 116 -6.06 1.67 0.73
N PHE A 117 -6.56 0.52 0.29
CA PHE A 117 -5.86 -0.41 -0.60
C PHE A 117 -6.43 -0.28 -2.00
N MET A 118 -5.63 0.24 -2.93
CA MET A 118 -5.99 0.42 -4.33
C MET A 118 -5.11 -0.48 -5.18
N VAL A 119 -5.71 -1.32 -6.01
CA VAL A 119 -4.95 -2.22 -6.87
C VAL A 119 -5.46 -2.21 -8.31
N ASP A 120 -4.55 -2.03 -9.27
CA ASP A 120 -4.81 -2.08 -10.70
C ASP A 120 -4.05 -3.26 -11.35
N THR A 121 -4.76 -4.37 -11.58
CA THR A 121 -4.22 -5.56 -12.24
C THR A 121 -5.33 -6.49 -12.72
N CYS A 122 -4.99 -7.54 -13.49
CA CYS A 122 -5.96 -8.58 -13.84
C CYS A 122 -6.40 -9.35 -12.59
N GLN A 123 -7.70 -9.66 -12.50
CA GLN A 123 -8.34 -10.32 -11.35
C GLN A 123 -8.03 -9.64 -10.01
N ALA A 124 -7.87 -8.32 -10.01
CA ALA A 124 -7.42 -7.54 -8.85
C ALA A 124 -8.24 -7.75 -7.57
N ALA A 125 -9.55 -8.02 -7.70
CA ALA A 125 -10.43 -8.27 -6.55
C ALA A 125 -9.98 -9.45 -5.67
N SER A 126 -9.32 -10.46 -6.26
CA SER A 126 -8.80 -11.63 -5.53
C SER A 126 -7.77 -11.27 -4.45
N LEU A 127 -7.06 -10.15 -4.62
CA LEU A 127 -5.96 -9.75 -3.75
C LEU A 127 -6.41 -9.29 -2.36
N TYR A 128 -7.63 -8.74 -2.25
CA TYR A 128 -8.17 -8.29 -0.97
C TYR A 128 -9.14 -9.28 -0.32
N GLU A 129 -9.46 -10.41 -0.94
CA GLU A 129 -10.47 -11.35 -0.43
C GLU A 129 -10.12 -11.88 0.97
N LYS A 130 -8.83 -12.09 1.20
CA LYS A 130 -8.31 -12.63 2.46
C LYS A 130 -8.14 -11.58 3.57
N PHE A 131 -8.43 -10.32 3.30
CA PHE A 131 -8.32 -9.29 4.33
C PHE A 131 -9.34 -9.54 5.44
N THR A 132 -8.89 -9.42 6.68
CA THR A 132 -9.71 -9.56 7.89
C THR A 132 -9.52 -8.39 8.85
N SER A 133 -8.46 -7.60 8.65
CA SER A 133 -8.11 -6.48 9.51
C SER A 133 -9.13 -5.33 9.34
N PRO A 134 -9.56 -4.71 10.45
CA PRO A 134 -10.56 -3.65 10.39
C PRO A 134 -9.97 -2.33 9.85
N ASN A 135 -10.86 -1.40 9.54
CA ASN A 135 -10.57 -0.07 9.01
C ASN A 135 -9.83 -0.10 7.65
N VAL A 136 -10.07 -1.14 6.86
CA VAL A 136 -9.52 -1.29 5.51
C VAL A 136 -10.63 -1.05 4.49
N LEU A 137 -10.44 -0.06 3.61
CA LEU A 137 -11.21 0.09 2.39
C LEU A 137 -10.36 -0.43 1.23
N ALA A 138 -10.93 -1.29 0.38
CA ALA A 138 -10.21 -1.80 -0.79
C ALA A 138 -10.96 -1.55 -2.10
N VAL A 139 -10.22 -1.22 -3.14
CA VAL A 139 -10.72 -1.06 -4.51
C VAL A 139 -9.80 -1.79 -5.49
N ALA A 140 -10.40 -2.49 -6.44
CA ALA A 140 -9.74 -3.25 -7.49
C ALA A 140 -10.23 -2.80 -8.86
N SER A 141 -9.33 -2.73 -9.84
CA SER A 141 -9.68 -2.37 -11.22
C SER A 141 -10.49 -3.43 -11.97
N SER A 142 -10.42 -4.70 -11.57
CA SER A 142 -11.20 -5.79 -12.15
C SER A 142 -11.67 -6.83 -11.12
N LEU A 143 -12.77 -7.53 -11.42
CA LEU A 143 -13.25 -8.67 -10.64
C LEU A 143 -12.50 -9.96 -10.97
N VAL A 144 -12.65 -10.98 -10.13
CA VAL A 144 -12.13 -12.34 -10.41
C VAL A 144 -12.72 -12.84 -11.72
N GLY A 145 -11.87 -13.39 -12.58
CA GLY A 145 -12.24 -13.79 -13.96
C GLY A 145 -12.30 -12.66 -14.99
N GLU A 146 -11.98 -11.41 -14.63
CA GLU A 146 -11.87 -10.29 -15.57
C GLU A 146 -10.43 -9.73 -15.66
N ASP A 147 -10.02 -9.38 -16.87
CA ASP A 147 -8.76 -8.67 -17.12
C ASP A 147 -8.87 -7.18 -16.76
N SER A 148 -7.77 -6.59 -16.32
CA SER A 148 -7.58 -5.13 -16.38
C SER A 148 -6.91 -4.78 -17.70
N LEU A 149 -7.22 -3.60 -18.24
CA LEU A 149 -6.85 -3.23 -19.60
C LEU A 149 -6.09 -1.91 -19.61
N SER A 150 -5.13 -1.82 -20.52
CA SER A 150 -4.35 -0.60 -20.72
C SER A 150 -5.09 0.44 -21.57
N HIS A 151 -4.64 1.69 -21.48
CA HIS A 151 -5.16 2.87 -22.16
C HIS A 151 -4.01 3.66 -22.81
N HIS A 152 -4.32 4.44 -23.85
CA HIS A 152 -3.37 5.30 -24.59
C HIS A 152 -2.13 4.57 -25.11
N VAL A 153 -2.18 4.16 -26.38
CA VAL A 153 -0.99 3.64 -27.08
C VAL A 153 -0.12 4.82 -27.53
N ASP A 154 1.18 4.74 -27.28
CA ASP A 154 2.16 5.60 -27.95
C ASP A 154 2.61 4.92 -29.25
N PRO A 155 2.20 5.42 -30.43
CA PRO A 155 2.55 4.78 -31.70
C PRO A 155 4.05 4.87 -32.03
N SER A 156 4.82 5.76 -31.39
CA SER A 156 6.25 5.91 -31.66
C SER A 156 7.08 4.76 -31.08
N ILE A 157 6.64 4.18 -29.95
CA ILE A 157 7.32 3.08 -29.26
C ILE A 157 6.51 1.78 -29.25
N GLY A 158 5.22 1.85 -29.60
CA GLY A 158 4.32 0.71 -29.73
C GLY A 158 3.88 0.11 -28.39
N VAL A 159 3.82 0.91 -27.32
CA VAL A 159 3.43 0.45 -25.98
C VAL A 159 2.28 1.29 -25.43
N TYR A 160 1.55 0.73 -24.47
CA TYR A 160 0.56 1.48 -23.70
C TYR A 160 1.22 2.29 -22.59
N MET A 161 0.71 3.48 -22.31
CA MET A 161 1.34 4.44 -21.39
C MET A 161 0.75 4.42 -19.98
N ILE A 162 -0.48 3.94 -19.82
CA ILE A 162 -1.23 3.97 -18.56
C ILE A 162 -2.33 2.92 -18.57
N ASP A 163 -2.73 2.40 -17.42
CA ASP A 163 -3.88 1.51 -17.31
C ASP A 163 -5.21 2.25 -17.23
N ARG A 164 -6.31 1.63 -17.71
CA ARG A 164 -7.61 2.31 -17.83
C ARG A 164 -8.12 2.83 -16.50
N TYR A 165 -8.11 1.98 -15.47
CA TYR A 165 -8.57 2.38 -14.14
C TYR A 165 -7.70 3.50 -13.58
N THR A 166 -6.39 3.33 -13.64
CA THR A 166 -5.40 4.36 -13.24
C THR A 166 -5.59 5.69 -13.96
N TYR A 167 -5.89 5.68 -15.27
CA TYR A 167 -6.16 6.88 -16.04
C TYR A 167 -7.35 7.68 -15.51
N TYR A 168 -8.50 7.02 -15.30
CA TYR A 168 -9.70 7.70 -14.78
C TYR A 168 -9.56 8.08 -13.29
N ALA A 169 -8.82 7.29 -12.51
CA ALA A 169 -8.47 7.65 -11.14
C ALA A 169 -7.63 8.94 -11.11
N LEU A 170 -6.61 9.03 -11.98
CA LEU A 170 -5.78 10.23 -12.10
C LEU A 170 -6.58 11.44 -12.60
N GLU A 171 -7.43 11.26 -13.63
CA GLU A 171 -8.28 12.33 -14.16
C GLU A 171 -9.21 12.95 -13.09
N PHE A 172 -9.65 12.13 -12.14
CA PHE A 172 -10.39 12.60 -10.98
C PHE A 172 -9.49 13.38 -10.01
N LEU A 173 -8.33 12.82 -9.66
CA LEU A 173 -7.41 13.38 -8.68
C LEU A 173 -6.78 14.71 -9.13
N GLU A 174 -6.52 14.90 -10.42
CA GLU A 174 -6.04 16.17 -10.98
C GLU A 174 -7.00 17.35 -10.74
N LYS A 175 -8.29 17.06 -10.49
CA LYS A 175 -9.33 18.05 -10.18
C LYS A 175 -9.53 18.25 -8.67
N VAL A 176 -8.78 17.55 -7.82
CA VAL A 176 -8.88 17.64 -6.36
C VAL A 176 -7.92 18.70 -5.82
N LEU A 177 -8.49 19.74 -5.22
CA LEU A 177 -7.74 20.77 -4.48
C LEU A 177 -7.66 20.45 -2.98
N PRO A 178 -6.74 21.06 -2.21
CA PRO A 178 -6.60 20.79 -0.77
C PRO A 178 -7.86 21.02 0.07
N PHE A 179 -8.74 21.94 -0.36
CA PHE A 179 -10.03 22.25 0.28
C PHE A 179 -11.23 21.60 -0.44
N SER A 180 -10.95 20.62 -1.31
CA SER A 180 -11.97 19.91 -2.05
C SER A 180 -12.88 19.14 -1.11
N LYS A 181 -14.19 19.21 -1.38
CA LYS A 181 -15.21 18.41 -0.69
C LYS A 181 -15.48 17.08 -1.39
N ARG A 182 -14.67 16.72 -2.39
CA ARG A 182 -14.78 15.45 -3.10
C ARG A 182 -14.59 14.29 -2.14
N THR A 183 -15.35 13.24 -2.34
CA THR A 183 -15.42 12.12 -1.41
C THR A 183 -14.79 10.87 -1.99
N ILE A 184 -14.39 9.94 -1.12
CA ILE A 184 -13.97 8.60 -1.51
C ILE A 184 -15.11 7.90 -2.26
N GLY A 185 -16.37 8.11 -1.87
CA GLY A 185 -17.53 7.56 -2.56
C GLY A 185 -17.62 7.96 -4.03
N GLU A 186 -17.29 9.21 -4.37
CA GLU A 186 -17.18 9.66 -5.77
C GLU A 186 -15.95 9.04 -6.47
N PHE A 187 -14.81 8.96 -5.78
CA PHE A 187 -13.60 8.34 -6.31
C PHE A 187 -13.80 6.87 -6.69
N LEU A 188 -14.57 6.12 -5.90
CA LEU A 188 -14.87 4.71 -6.17
C LEU A 188 -15.75 4.50 -7.43
N GLN A 189 -16.28 5.57 -8.03
CA GLN A 189 -17.14 5.52 -9.22
C GLN A 189 -16.47 6.08 -10.48
N VAL A 190 -15.17 6.42 -10.42
CA VAL A 190 -14.45 7.10 -11.51
C VAL A 190 -14.37 6.27 -12.79
N CYS A 191 -14.39 4.95 -12.67
CA CYS A 191 -14.22 4.05 -13.80
C CYS A 191 -15.39 3.07 -13.93
N PRO A 192 -16.56 3.50 -14.42
CA PRO A 192 -17.67 2.60 -14.71
C PRO A 192 -17.27 1.59 -15.80
N LYS A 193 -17.93 0.41 -15.82
CA LYS A 193 -17.63 -0.69 -16.76
C LYS A 193 -17.55 -0.25 -18.23
N ARG A 194 -18.34 0.74 -18.63
CA ARG A 194 -18.32 1.29 -20.01
C ARG A 194 -16.96 1.87 -20.44
N VAL A 195 -16.19 2.43 -19.51
CA VAL A 195 -14.89 3.07 -19.81
C VAL A 195 -13.71 2.22 -19.37
N CYS A 196 -13.85 1.51 -18.24
CA CYS A 196 -12.84 0.57 -17.76
C CYS A 196 -12.77 -0.69 -18.61
N ILE A 197 -13.89 -1.11 -19.20
CA ILE A 197 -14.05 -2.39 -19.92
C ILE A 197 -13.86 -3.63 -18.99
N SER A 198 -13.44 -3.41 -17.75
CA SER A 198 -13.54 -4.29 -16.59
C SER A 198 -14.55 -3.75 -15.56
N THR A 199 -14.91 -4.58 -14.58
CA THR A 199 -15.78 -4.20 -13.46
C THR A 199 -14.92 -3.85 -12.25
N VAL A 200 -14.99 -2.59 -11.80
CA VAL A 200 -14.30 -2.15 -10.58
C VAL A 200 -14.92 -2.84 -9.36
N GLY A 201 -14.10 -3.57 -8.62
CA GLY A 201 -14.46 -4.22 -7.36
C GLY A 201 -14.23 -3.28 -6.18
N VAL A 202 -15.16 -3.21 -5.23
CA VAL A 202 -15.00 -2.42 -4.01
C VAL A 202 -15.40 -3.25 -2.80
N ARG A 203 -14.49 -3.36 -1.84
CA ARG A 203 -14.72 -4.05 -0.57
C ARG A 203 -14.83 -3.03 0.57
N LYS A 204 -16.01 -2.99 1.22
CA LYS A 204 -16.37 -1.98 2.23
C LYS A 204 -16.70 -2.56 3.62
N ASP A 205 -16.87 -3.88 3.74
CA ASP A 205 -17.28 -4.56 4.98
C ASP A 205 -16.31 -4.34 6.14
N LEU A 206 -15.01 -4.16 5.84
CA LEU A 206 -13.97 -3.88 6.82
C LEU A 206 -13.83 -2.38 7.15
N TYR A 207 -14.49 -1.49 6.40
CA TYR A 207 -14.37 -0.05 6.56
C TYR A 207 -15.58 0.54 7.30
N ARG A 208 -15.33 1.19 8.44
CA ARG A 208 -16.40 1.63 9.35
C ARG A 208 -17.15 2.89 8.90
N ARG A 209 -16.47 3.80 8.19
CA ARG A 209 -17.04 5.09 7.77
C ARG A 209 -17.80 4.92 6.47
N ASP A 210 -18.82 5.73 6.28
CA ASP A 210 -19.52 5.84 5.01
C ASP A 210 -18.61 6.54 3.97
N PRO A 211 -18.18 5.86 2.88
CA PRO A 211 -17.29 6.44 1.88
C PRO A 211 -17.82 7.73 1.25
N HIS A 212 -19.15 7.94 1.21
CA HIS A 212 -19.76 9.16 0.67
C HIS A 212 -19.64 10.37 1.61
N LYS A 213 -19.10 10.18 2.82
CA LYS A 213 -18.82 11.26 3.79
C LYS A 213 -17.33 11.42 4.07
N VAL A 214 -16.49 10.54 3.54
CA VAL A 214 -15.04 10.60 3.73
C VAL A 214 -14.42 11.46 2.63
N PRO A 215 -13.73 12.56 2.97
CA PRO A 215 -13.00 13.35 1.99
C PRO A 215 -11.91 12.52 1.31
N ILE A 216 -11.74 12.66 -0.01
CA ILE A 216 -10.63 12.00 -0.74
C ILE A 216 -9.25 12.43 -0.20
N THR A 217 -9.17 13.64 0.33
CA THR A 217 -7.98 14.23 0.93
C THR A 217 -7.53 13.54 2.21
N ASP A 218 -8.37 12.68 2.83
CA ASP A 218 -7.96 11.87 3.99
C ASP A 218 -6.87 10.83 3.61
N PHE A 219 -6.77 10.47 2.32
CA PHE A 219 -5.77 9.52 1.80
C PHE A 219 -4.83 10.11 0.75
N PHE A 220 -5.29 11.07 -0.06
CA PHE A 220 -4.48 11.69 -1.12
C PHE A 220 -3.98 13.11 -0.78
N GLY A 221 -4.30 13.63 0.41
CA GLY A 221 -3.90 14.95 0.85
C GLY A 221 -2.99 14.91 2.09
N ALA A 222 -2.11 15.89 2.21
CA ALA A 222 -1.32 16.11 3.41
C ALA A 222 -2.09 16.97 4.44
N ILE A 223 -3.26 16.50 4.89
CA ILE A 223 -4.06 17.23 5.89
C ILE A 223 -3.53 16.90 7.29
N ARG A 224 -3.02 17.92 7.98
CA ARG A 224 -2.73 17.85 9.41
C ARG A 224 -3.85 18.54 10.18
N PRO A 225 -4.78 17.79 10.81
CA PRO A 225 -5.82 18.40 11.62
C PRO A 225 -5.16 19.12 12.80
N THR A 226 -5.22 20.44 12.80
CA THR A 226 -4.74 21.27 13.91
C THR A 226 -5.90 21.58 14.84
N ARG A 227 -5.72 21.29 16.13
CA ARG A 227 -6.63 21.75 17.18
C ARG A 227 -5.97 22.90 17.92
N VAL A 228 -6.60 24.07 17.86
CA VAL A 228 -6.18 25.21 18.68
C VAL A 228 -6.76 24.97 20.08
N SER A 229 -5.87 24.75 21.06
CA SER A 229 -6.26 24.69 22.47
C SER A 229 -5.77 25.94 23.18
N THR A 230 -6.62 26.52 24.03
CA THR A 230 -6.25 27.60 24.95
C THR A 230 -5.63 27.08 26.24
N ASP A 231 -5.69 25.76 26.46
CA ASP A 231 -5.14 25.12 27.65
C ASP A 231 -3.62 25.01 27.53
N ARG A 232 -2.91 25.15 28.67
CA ARG A 232 -1.48 24.89 28.75
C ARG A 232 -1.23 23.39 28.54
N ILE A 233 -0.89 23.01 27.32
CA ILE A 233 -0.44 21.66 27.01
C ILE A 233 1.04 21.56 27.42
N ASN A 234 1.35 20.70 28.39
CA ASN A 234 2.74 20.33 28.68
C ASN A 234 3.26 19.46 27.53
N VAL A 235 3.85 20.11 26.52
CA VAL A 235 4.53 19.43 25.42
C VAL A 235 5.90 19.00 25.91
N THR A 236 5.98 17.82 26.53
CA THR A 236 7.26 17.15 26.72
C THR A 236 7.67 16.63 25.35
N LEU A 237 8.63 17.30 24.70
CA LEU A 237 9.27 16.76 23.49
C LEU A 237 9.86 15.40 23.86
N ALA A 238 9.33 14.32 23.30
CA ALA A 238 9.89 12.99 23.48
C ALA A 238 11.34 13.02 22.99
N LYS A 239 12.29 12.97 23.91
CA LYS A 239 13.71 12.81 23.57
C LYS A 239 13.87 11.41 22.98
N GLU A 240 14.62 11.27 21.90
CA GLU A 240 14.91 9.99 21.22
C GLU A 240 15.27 8.84 22.18
N GLN A 241 15.86 9.15 23.33
CA GLN A 241 16.22 8.21 24.41
C GLN A 241 15.01 7.60 25.16
N SER A 242 13.82 8.22 25.16
CA SER A 242 12.64 7.66 25.84
C SER A 242 12.13 6.39 25.17
N PHE A 243 12.39 6.20 23.88
CA PHE A 243 12.07 4.98 23.13
C PHE A 243 13.05 3.83 23.41
N ILE A 244 14.23 4.13 23.96
CA ILE A 244 15.25 3.12 24.29
C ILE A 244 14.99 2.54 25.70
N ASN A 245 14.51 3.37 26.63
CA ASN A 245 14.30 2.94 28.02
C ASN A 245 13.08 2.05 28.24
N GLU A 246 12.05 2.10 27.38
CA GLU A 246 10.89 1.18 27.49
C GLU A 246 11.27 -0.30 27.29
N VAL A 247 12.41 -0.59 26.65
CA VAL A 247 12.91 -1.98 26.47
C VAL A 247 13.54 -2.54 27.75
N SER A 248 13.98 -1.68 28.68
CA SER A 248 14.67 -2.12 29.90
C SER A 248 13.76 -2.56 31.05
N HIS A 249 12.45 -2.30 30.97
CA HIS A 249 11.47 -2.84 31.93
C HIS A 249 10.87 -4.15 31.43
N VAL A 250 11.72 -5.15 31.21
CA VAL A 250 11.28 -6.54 31.24
C VAL A 250 10.88 -6.83 32.69
N GLN A 251 9.57 -6.93 32.93
CA GLN A 251 9.03 -7.55 34.15
C GLN A 251 9.80 -8.85 34.41
N HIS A 252 10.33 -9.01 35.64
CA HIS A 252 10.90 -10.25 36.11
C HIS A 252 10.06 -11.44 35.62
N LYS A 253 10.60 -12.22 34.67
CA LYS A 253 9.98 -13.47 34.24
C LYS A 253 9.76 -14.31 35.50
N LYS A 254 8.52 -14.68 35.79
CA LYS A 254 8.23 -15.72 36.78
C LYS A 254 9.06 -16.94 36.39
N GLN A 255 9.78 -17.50 37.36
CA GLN A 255 10.55 -18.71 37.17
C GLN A 255 9.56 -19.86 37.01
N PHE A 256 9.40 -20.35 35.79
CA PHE A 256 8.56 -21.52 35.51
C PHE A 256 9.40 -22.78 35.71
N THR A 257 8.97 -23.64 36.64
CA THR A 257 9.52 -24.99 36.79
C THR A 257 8.93 -25.85 35.68
N ILE A 258 9.75 -26.24 34.70
CA ILE A 258 9.38 -27.20 33.68
C ILE A 258 9.46 -28.59 34.31
N VAL A 259 8.31 -29.19 34.63
CA VAL A 259 8.21 -30.61 34.96
C VAL A 259 8.01 -31.34 33.65
N MET A 260 9.03 -32.06 33.18
CA MET A 260 8.88 -32.97 32.04
C MET A 260 8.38 -34.32 32.56
N GLU A 261 7.11 -34.63 32.29
CA GLU A 261 6.60 -35.99 32.45
C GLU A 261 7.17 -36.90 31.36
N PRO A 262 7.69 -38.09 31.69
CA PRO A 262 8.25 -39.00 30.71
C PRO A 262 7.14 -39.55 29.79
N GLN A 263 7.26 -39.28 28.49
CA GLN A 263 6.28 -39.69 27.47
C GLN A 263 6.36 -41.18 27.07
N PHE A 264 7.11 -42.01 27.80
CA PHE A 264 7.22 -43.44 27.49
C PHE A 264 7.19 -44.29 28.76
N THR A 265 6.28 -45.26 28.79
CA THR A 265 6.22 -46.30 29.82
C THR A 265 7.44 -47.19 29.73
N THR A 266 8.33 -47.14 30.71
CA THR A 266 9.38 -48.14 30.92
C THR A 266 8.75 -49.44 31.41
N LYS A 267 8.28 -50.26 30.47
CA LYS A 267 8.06 -51.69 30.66
C LYS A 267 8.56 -52.43 29.43
N PHE A 268 9.88 -52.58 29.34
CA PHE A 268 10.51 -53.70 28.66
C PHE A 268 11.86 -53.91 29.31
N LEU A 269 11.92 -54.89 30.21
CA LEU A 269 13.07 -55.71 30.64
C LEU A 269 12.57 -56.62 31.78
N ASP A 270 12.00 -57.75 31.38
CA ASP A 270 12.19 -59.05 32.05
C ASP A 270 12.75 -59.99 30.98
#